data_AF-A0A421JTT8-F1
#
_entry.id   AF-A0A421JTT8-F1
#
_cell.length_a   1.000
_cell.length_b   1.000
_cell.length_c   1.000
_cell.angle_alpha   90.00
_cell.angle_beta   90.00
_cell.angle_gamma   90.00
#
_symmetry.space_group_name_H-M   'P 1'
#
loop_
_entity.id
_entity.type
_entity.pdbx_description
1 polymer ?
#
loop_
_entity_poly.entity_id
_entity_poly.type
_entity_poly.pdbx_seq_one_letter_code
_entity_poly.pdbx_strand_id
1 'polypeptide(L)'
;MNAISRLLKHIPSIKFVGGPHVHKAVSGAVKAHPMAPNGQLPGSSGSSSSYHNSNPLQPSEGEYFLRSELPLRFRYKVIKDSEIDNVLSGGADFVY
;
A
#
# COMPACT_ATOMS: atom_id res chain seq x y z
N MET A 1 -14.71 39.90 19.57
CA MET A 1 -15.66 40.36 18.54
C MET A 1 -15.12 40.01 17.15
N ASN A 2 -14.97 38.71 16.90
CA ASN A 2 -14.19 38.13 15.79
C ASN A 2 -15.11 37.59 14.68
N ALA A 3 -16.30 38.15 14.51
CA ALA A 3 -17.39 37.56 13.70
C ALA A 3 -17.45 38.10 12.26
N ILE A 4 -17.39 39.42 12.06
CA ILE A 4 -17.48 40.05 10.72
C ILE A 4 -16.25 39.71 9.86
N SER A 5 -15.05 39.67 10.45
CA SER A 5 -13.82 39.30 9.74
C SER A 5 -13.77 37.83 9.33
N ARG A 6 -14.60 36.95 9.91
CA ARG A 6 -14.73 35.57 9.46
C ARG A 6 -15.65 35.45 8.24
N LEU A 7 -16.66 36.31 8.14
CA LEU A 7 -17.61 36.35 7.03
C LEU A 7 -16.96 36.80 5.71
N LEU A 8 -16.07 37.79 5.76
CA LEU A 8 -15.35 38.30 4.57
C LEU A 8 -14.25 37.35 4.05
N LYS A 9 -13.76 36.40 4.87
CA LYS A 9 -12.70 35.46 4.48
C LYS A 9 -13.19 34.32 3.60
N HIS A 10 -14.50 34.09 3.54
CA HIS A 10 -15.12 33.04 2.74
C HIS A 10 -15.86 33.58 1.51
N ILE A 11 -15.58 34.81 1.08
CA ILE A 11 -16.12 35.36 -0.17
C ILE A 11 -15.21 34.90 -1.32
N PRO A 12 -15.64 33.99 -2.21
CA PRO A 12 -14.80 33.47 -3.29
C PRO A 12 -14.51 34.59 -4.31
N SER A 13 -13.24 34.74 -4.68
CA SER A 13 -12.76 35.78 -5.61
C SER A 13 -13.11 35.50 -7.08
N ILE A 14 -13.55 34.28 -7.41
CA ILE A 14 -13.85 33.84 -8.77
C ILE A 14 -15.36 33.75 -8.96
N LYS A 15 -15.86 34.39 -10.02
CA LYS A 15 -17.26 34.28 -10.46
C LYS A 15 -17.38 33.12 -11.45
N PHE A 16 -18.15 32.10 -11.10
CA PHE A 16 -18.47 31.01 -12.03
C PHE A 16 -19.43 31.53 -13.11
N VAL A 17 -19.01 31.42 -14.38
CA VAL A 17 -19.81 31.83 -15.54
C VAL A 17 -20.40 30.58 -16.18
N GLY A 18 -21.68 30.65 -16.57
CA GLY A 18 -22.49 29.47 -16.84
C GLY A 18 -23.28 29.11 -15.58
N GLY A 19 -24.60 28.95 -15.74
CA GLY A 19 -25.46 28.57 -14.62
C GLY A 19 -25.00 27.27 -13.96
N PRO A 20 -25.60 26.91 -12.81
CA PRO A 20 -25.22 25.71 -12.07
C PRO A 20 -25.04 24.50 -12.98
N HIS A 21 -23.89 23.83 -12.89
CA HIS A 21 -23.67 22.60 -13.66
C HIS A 21 -24.74 21.58 -13.30
N VAL A 22 -25.48 21.08 -14.30
CA VAL A 22 -26.50 20.06 -14.06
C VAL A 22 -25.79 18.76 -13.74
N HIS A 23 -25.75 18.42 -12.45
CA HIS A 23 -25.24 17.14 -12.01
C HIS A 23 -26.25 16.07 -12.45
N LYS A 24 -25.88 15.26 -13.45
CA LYS A 24 -26.63 14.04 -13.72
C LYS A 24 -26.54 13.18 -12.48
N ALA A 25 -27.69 12.84 -11.88
CA ALA A 25 -27.73 11.95 -10.73
C ALA A 25 -27.21 10.58 -11.16
N VAL A 26 -25.90 10.38 -10.99
CA VAL A 26 -25.30 9.06 -11.17
C VAL A 26 -25.78 8.26 -9.97
N SER A 27 -26.48 7.16 -10.24
CA SER A 27 -26.91 6.24 -9.19
C SER A 27 -25.69 5.83 -8.35
N GLY A 28 -25.73 6.15 -7.06
CA GLY A 28 -24.73 5.76 -6.05
C GLY A 28 -24.81 4.27 -5.67
N ALA A 29 -25.60 3.47 -6.40
CA ALA A 29 -25.57 2.04 -6.27
C ALA A 29 -24.15 1.53 -6.54
N VAL A 30 -23.66 0.64 -5.68
CA VAL A 30 -22.34 0.02 -5.85
C VAL A 30 -22.36 -0.75 -7.17
N LYS A 31 -21.38 -0.46 -8.05
CA LYS A 31 -21.20 -1.13 -9.34
C LYS A 31 -19.85 -1.82 -9.39
N ALA A 32 -19.78 -2.95 -10.09
CA ALA A 32 -18.52 -3.62 -10.31
C ALA A 32 -17.60 -2.75 -11.17
N HIS A 33 -16.29 -2.84 -10.92
CA HIS A 33 -15.31 -2.15 -11.74
C HIS A 33 -15.32 -2.73 -13.17
N PRO A 34 -15.19 -1.91 -14.23
CA PRO A 34 -15.19 -2.40 -15.61
C PRO A 34 -14.14 -3.46 -15.91
N MET A 35 -13.03 -3.47 -15.16
CA MET A 35 -11.95 -4.46 -15.27
C MET A 35 -11.96 -5.54 -14.17
N ALA A 36 -13.07 -5.72 -13.47
CA ALA A 36 -13.18 -6.82 -12.51
C ALA A 36 -13.15 -8.17 -13.28
N PRO A 37 -12.43 -9.20 -12.80
CA PRO A 37 -12.24 -10.46 -13.52
C PRO A 37 -13.51 -11.11 -14.05
N ASN A 38 -14.63 -10.96 -13.32
CA ASN A 38 -15.96 -11.46 -13.71
C ASN A 38 -17.05 -10.38 -13.61
N GLY A 39 -16.69 -9.09 -13.60
CA GLY A 39 -17.67 -8.01 -13.40
C GLY A 39 -18.42 -8.09 -12.06
N GLN A 40 -17.79 -8.68 -11.03
CA GLN A 40 -18.41 -8.89 -9.72
C GLN A 40 -18.12 -7.73 -8.75
N LEU A 41 -19.08 -7.46 -7.88
CA LEU A 41 -18.97 -6.53 -6.76
C LEU A 41 -18.23 -7.21 -5.60
N PRO A 42 -17.30 -6.54 -4.90
CA PRO A 42 -16.70 -7.10 -3.70
C PRO A 42 -17.78 -7.33 -2.63
N GLY A 43 -17.92 -8.57 -2.15
CA GLY A 43 -18.91 -8.94 -1.12
C GLY A 43 -20.33 -9.29 -1.62
N SER A 44 -20.59 -9.25 -2.93
CA SER A 44 -21.81 -9.87 -3.48
C SER A 44 -21.80 -11.38 -3.26
N SER A 45 -22.95 -12.03 -3.08
CA SER A 45 -23.05 -13.46 -2.71
C SER A 45 -22.47 -14.46 -3.74
N GLY A 46 -22.06 -13.99 -4.93
CA GLY A 46 -21.26 -14.74 -5.91
C GLY A 46 -19.77 -14.37 -5.95
N SER A 47 -19.37 -13.37 -5.17
CA SER A 47 -18.02 -12.80 -5.04
C SER A 47 -17.32 -13.40 -3.82
N SER A 48 -17.34 -14.73 -3.70
CA SER A 48 -16.24 -15.40 -3.04
C SER A 48 -15.09 -15.37 -4.04
N SER A 49 -14.23 -14.35 -3.97
CA SER A 49 -12.86 -14.57 -4.38
C SER A 49 -12.33 -15.63 -3.42
N SER A 50 -12.62 -16.90 -3.69
CA SER A 50 -11.88 -18.01 -3.12
C SER A 50 -10.49 -17.81 -3.67
N TYR A 51 -9.70 -17.03 -2.94
CA TYR A 51 -8.27 -17.05 -3.07
C TYR A 51 -7.88 -18.47 -2.70
N HIS A 52 -7.92 -19.34 -3.69
CA HIS A 52 -7.46 -20.70 -3.57
C HIS A 52 -5.99 -20.64 -3.93
N ASN A 53 -5.17 -20.45 -2.91
CA ASN A 53 -3.76 -20.75 -3.07
C ASN A 53 -3.64 -22.26 -3.26
N SER A 54 -3.48 -22.70 -4.52
CA SER A 54 -3.23 -24.11 -4.83
C SER A 54 -1.81 -24.54 -4.47
N ASN A 55 -0.98 -23.64 -3.95
CA ASN A 55 0.34 -24.01 -3.47
C ASN A 55 0.18 -24.89 -2.21
N PRO A 56 0.93 -25.99 -2.11
CA PRO A 56 0.89 -26.84 -0.94
C PRO A 56 1.32 -26.04 0.30
N LEU A 57 0.68 -26.32 1.45
CA LEU A 57 1.03 -25.70 2.73
C LEU A 57 2.35 -26.21 3.30
N GLN A 58 2.86 -27.32 2.75
CA GLN A 58 4.11 -27.95 3.14
C GLN A 58 5.05 -27.88 1.93
N PRO A 59 6.33 -27.51 2.11
CA PRO A 59 7.31 -27.60 1.04
C PRO A 59 7.47 -29.06 0.61
N SER A 60 7.76 -29.28 -0.67
CA SER A 60 8.19 -30.60 -1.14
C SER A 60 9.57 -30.95 -0.56
N GLU A 61 9.99 -32.21 -0.67
CA GLU A 61 11.33 -32.61 -0.22
C GLU A 61 12.42 -31.76 -0.87
N GLY A 62 13.21 -31.06 -0.05
CA GLY A 62 14.29 -30.16 -0.51
C GLY A 62 13.85 -28.73 -0.87
N GLU A 63 12.55 -28.44 -0.84
CA GLU A 63 12.03 -27.07 -0.90
C GLU A 63 11.92 -26.47 0.50
N TYR A 64 12.09 -25.16 0.60
CA TYR A 64 11.98 -24.43 1.85
C TYR A 64 11.24 -23.13 1.59
N PHE A 65 10.27 -22.79 2.44
CA PHE A 65 9.54 -21.52 2.29
C PHE A 65 10.36 -20.34 2.78
N LEU A 66 11.13 -20.56 3.85
CA LEU A 66 11.94 -19.53 4.47
C LEU A 66 13.41 -19.74 4.17
N ARG A 67 14.11 -18.63 3.88
CA ARG A 67 15.57 -18.66 3.72
C ARG A 67 16.29 -19.12 4.99
N SER A 68 15.66 -18.98 6.16
CA SER A 68 16.18 -19.48 7.44
C SER A 68 16.18 -21.00 7.55
N GLU A 69 15.49 -21.71 6.67
CA GLU A 69 15.46 -23.18 6.65
C GLU A 69 16.50 -23.74 5.67
N LEU A 70 17.07 -22.89 4.81
CA LEU A 70 18.13 -23.26 3.88
C LEU A 70 19.49 -23.51 4.60
N PRO A 71 20.40 -24.26 3.96
CA PRO A 71 21.78 -24.40 4.42
C PRO A 71 22.46 -23.04 4.67
N LEU A 72 23.39 -23.00 5.64
CA LEU A 72 24.02 -21.76 6.12
C LEU A 72 24.61 -20.88 5.02
N ARG A 73 25.08 -21.47 3.93
CA ARG A 73 25.61 -20.78 2.74
C ARG A 73 24.59 -19.84 2.07
N PHE A 74 23.30 -20.17 2.13
CA PHE A 74 22.22 -19.41 1.47
C PHE A 74 21.46 -18.49 2.43
N ARG A 75 21.83 -18.50 3.71
CA ARG A 75 21.27 -17.61 4.74
C ARG A 75 21.96 -16.25 4.68
N TYR A 76 21.26 -15.21 5.11
CA TYR A 76 21.92 -13.93 5.39
C TYR A 76 22.96 -14.12 6.48
N LYS A 77 24.15 -13.54 6.27
CA LYS A 77 25.17 -13.46 7.31
C LYS A 77 24.69 -12.49 8.38
N VAL A 78 24.80 -12.91 9.64
CA VAL A 78 24.65 -11.99 10.76
C VAL A 78 25.81 -11.01 10.70
N ILE A 79 25.51 -9.72 10.72
CA ILE A 79 26.52 -8.66 10.78
C ILE A 79 27.28 -8.86 12.09
N LYS A 80 28.62 -8.95 12.02
CA LYS A 80 29.44 -9.09 13.22
C LYS A 80 29.46 -7.78 14.00
N ASP A 81 29.63 -7.83 15.32
CA ASP A 81 29.67 -6.61 16.15
C ASP A 81 30.71 -5.60 15.64
N SER A 82 31.89 -6.07 15.21
CA SER A 82 32.92 -5.21 14.59
C SER A 82 32.47 -4.54 13.28
N GLU A 83 31.64 -5.22 12.48
CA GLU A 83 31.09 -4.64 11.25
C GLU A 83 30.03 -3.60 11.58
N ILE A 84 29.23 -3.83 12.64
CA ILE A 84 28.27 -2.85 13.14
C ILE A 84 29.02 -1.59 13.60
N ASP A 85 30.08 -1.75 14.40
CA ASP A 85 30.90 -0.63 14.87
C ASP A 85 31.52 0.15 13.72
N ASN A 86 32.02 -0.53 12.68
CA ASN A 86 32.55 0.12 11.47
C ASN A 86 31.48 0.89 10.69
N VAL A 87 30.26 0.34 10.58
CA VAL A 87 29.14 1.05 9.92
C VAL A 87 28.76 2.30 10.72
N LEU A 88 28.70 2.20 12.05
CA LEU A 88 28.33 3.30 12.94
C LEU A 88 29.42 4.38 13.01
N SER A 89 30.70 3.98 13.00
CA SER A 89 31.83 4.91 12.97
C SER A 89 32.04 5.55 11.58
N GLY A 90 31.37 5.03 10.55
CA GLY A 90 31.50 5.50 9.17
C GLY A 90 32.71 4.93 8.42
N GLY A 91 33.40 3.93 8.99
CA GLY A 91 34.47 3.17 8.34
C GLY A 91 35.78 3.94 8.13
N ALA A 92 35.90 5.15 8.68
CA ALA A 92 37.11 5.96 8.62
C ALA A 92 37.86 5.85 9.95
N ASP A 93 38.81 4.91 10.01
CA ASP A 93 39.74 4.79 11.13
C ASP A 93 41.13 5.29 10.72
N PHE A 94 41.86 5.91 11.64
CA PHE A 94 43.19 6.46 11.36
C PHE A 94 44.23 5.34 11.45
N VAL A 95 44.78 4.92 10.31
CA VAL A 95 45.94 4.02 10.25
C VAL A 95 47.20 4.88 10.17
N TYR A 96 48.07 4.80 11.18
CA TYR A 96 49.39 5.46 11.14
C TYR A 96 50.45 4.56 10.47
#